data_AF-A0A7W1QG56-F1
#
_entry.id   AF-A0A7W1QG56-F1
#
_cell.length_a   1.000
_cell.length_b   1.000
_cell.length_c   1.000
_cell.angle_alpha   90.00
_cell.angle_beta   90.00
_cell.angle_gamma   90.00
#
_symmetry.space_group_name_H-M   'P 1'
#
loop_
_entity.id
_entity.type
_entity.pdbx_description
1 polymer ?
#
loop_
_entity_poly.entity_id
_entity_poly.type
_entity_poly.pdbx_seq_one_letter_code
_entity_poly.pdbx_strand_id
1 'polypeptide(L)'
;TDPSLRGPGEYADYVRMATERSLERLGIGAFDVLLLHNPDRTGYTSEVVWDAMRAVRDEGLVHSLGIAPGPANGFTLDVIGCLERFGELIDWAMVILNPLEPWPGELCLAAASRHDVDVITRVVDYGGMFWDDVRPGHEFAARDHRLYRPKGWVDAGIEKLERLRPVAERHGLTTMGLAAQWCLAHEPVACVVPTLIEEPGGRPIEDKRAELLATPAEILLDDEEVAVIRAIGDNTGSMALKGAGPDHEGDPRPDRWTIDAHLGEVARRWGIEPDRDLRQLTAARG
;
A
#
# COMPACT_ATOMS: atom_id res chain seq x y z
N THR A 1 6.72 12.98 -14.05
CA THR A 1 5.82 13.94 -14.72
C THR A 1 6.13 15.39 -14.35
N ASP A 2 7.18 15.67 -13.56
CA ASP A 2 7.65 17.03 -13.30
C ASP A 2 8.00 17.74 -14.63
N PRO A 3 7.30 18.83 -14.98
CA PRO A 3 7.50 19.53 -16.26
C PRO A 3 8.87 20.20 -16.37
N SER A 4 9.59 20.41 -15.26
CA SER A 4 10.97 20.90 -15.29
C SER A 4 11.98 19.84 -15.73
N LEU A 5 11.63 18.55 -15.61
CA LEU A 5 12.48 17.42 -16.00
C LEU A 5 12.12 16.87 -17.37
N ARG A 6 10.82 16.77 -17.67
CA ARG A 6 10.31 16.17 -18.91
C ARG A 6 8.86 16.49 -19.18
N GLY A 7 8.55 16.79 -20.45
CA GLY A 7 7.19 16.96 -20.95
C GLY A 7 6.55 15.64 -21.38
N PRO A 8 5.23 15.63 -21.71
CA PRO A 8 4.52 14.41 -22.11
C PRO A 8 5.16 13.66 -23.28
N GLY A 9 5.71 14.39 -24.26
CA GLY A 9 6.40 13.78 -25.41
C GLY A 9 7.66 12.98 -25.06
N GLU A 10 8.18 13.10 -23.83
CA GLU A 10 9.39 12.43 -23.36
C GLU A 10 9.09 11.28 -22.38
N TYR A 11 7.82 11.03 -22.05
CA TYR A 11 7.45 10.01 -21.06
C TYR A 11 7.74 8.59 -21.57
N ALA A 12 7.45 8.30 -22.84
CA ALA A 12 7.73 7.01 -23.46
C ALA A 12 9.23 6.68 -23.44
N ASP A 13 10.07 7.61 -23.91
CA ASP A 13 11.52 7.45 -23.92
C ASP A 13 12.07 7.25 -22.49
N TYR A 14 11.52 7.96 -21.51
CA TYR A 14 11.94 7.81 -20.12
C TYR A 14 11.56 6.45 -19.54
N VAL A 15 10.32 5.98 -19.72
CA VAL A 15 9.87 4.67 -19.22
C VAL A 15 10.71 3.56 -19.84
N ARG A 16 10.94 3.62 -21.15
CA ARG A 16 11.79 2.66 -21.87
C ARG A 16 13.22 2.66 -21.34
N MET A 17 13.86 3.82 -21.30
CA MET A 17 15.23 3.96 -20.79
C MET A 17 15.35 3.47 -19.34
N ALA A 18 14.42 3.86 -18.46
CA ALA A 18 14.45 3.45 -17.05
C ALA A 18 14.30 1.94 -16.89
N THR A 19 13.44 1.32 -17.72
CA THR A 19 13.24 -0.13 -17.77
C THR A 19 14.52 -0.85 -18.23
N GLU A 20 15.06 -0.49 -19.39
CA GLU A 20 16.28 -1.09 -19.96
C GLU A 20 17.47 -0.97 -19.01
N ARG A 21 17.66 0.21 -18.40
CA ARG A 21 18.75 0.42 -17.43
C ARG A 21 18.57 -0.42 -16.16
N SER A 22 17.34 -0.71 -15.77
CA SER A 22 17.06 -1.57 -14.61
C SER A 22 17.33 -3.04 -14.93
N LEU A 23 16.94 -3.50 -16.12
CA LEU A 23 17.26 -4.83 -16.64
C LEU A 23 18.78 -5.03 -16.75
N GLU A 24 19.50 -4.05 -17.29
CA GLU A 24 20.97 -4.06 -17.39
C GLU A 24 21.64 -4.23 -16.02
N ARG A 25 21.18 -3.49 -15.01
CA ARG A 25 21.73 -3.57 -13.64
C ARG A 25 21.52 -4.94 -12.99
N LEU A 26 20.42 -5.61 -13.32
CA LEU A 26 20.07 -6.92 -12.76
C LEU A 26 20.62 -8.09 -13.60
N GLY A 27 21.05 -7.85 -14.83
CA GLY A 27 21.53 -8.89 -15.74
C GLY A 27 20.43 -9.85 -16.21
N ILE A 28 19.18 -9.38 -16.28
CA ILE A 28 18.01 -10.16 -16.72
C ILE A 28 17.42 -9.61 -18.02
N GLY A 29 16.71 -10.44 -18.77
CA GLY A 29 16.13 -10.06 -20.07
C GLY A 29 14.77 -9.36 -19.99
N ALA A 30 13.98 -9.65 -18.95
CA ALA A 30 12.66 -9.07 -18.73
C ALA A 30 12.30 -9.06 -17.23
N PHE A 31 11.36 -8.18 -16.84
CA PHE A 31 10.73 -8.21 -15.51
C PHE A 31 9.45 -9.03 -15.52
N ASP A 32 9.19 -9.78 -14.44
CA ASP A 32 7.88 -10.41 -14.23
C ASP A 32 6.78 -9.36 -14.05
N VAL A 33 7.07 -8.30 -13.28
CA VAL A 33 6.14 -7.19 -13.01
C VAL A 33 6.90 -5.87 -12.97
N LEU A 34 6.38 -4.84 -13.65
CA LEU A 34 6.84 -3.45 -13.55
C LEU A 34 5.72 -2.56 -12.98
N LEU A 35 6.00 -1.91 -11.85
CA LEU A 35 5.02 -1.04 -11.15
C LEU A 35 5.35 0.44 -11.36
N LEU A 36 4.36 1.24 -11.74
CA LEU A 36 4.43 2.69 -11.74
C LEU A 36 4.50 3.20 -10.29
N HIS A 37 5.68 3.67 -9.87
CA HIS A 37 5.98 3.97 -8.47
C HIS A 37 5.69 5.43 -8.10
N ASN A 38 4.89 5.64 -7.05
CA ASN A 38 4.46 6.94 -6.52
C ASN A 38 4.01 7.93 -7.61
N PRO A 39 3.03 7.57 -8.47
CA PRO A 39 2.53 8.50 -9.45
C PRO A 39 1.91 9.72 -8.76
N ASP A 40 2.11 10.89 -9.37
CA ASP A 40 1.32 12.07 -9.07
C ASP A 40 -0.02 11.99 -9.82
N ARG A 41 -0.84 13.04 -9.73
CA ARG A 41 -2.10 13.15 -10.47
C ARG A 41 -1.98 12.79 -11.96
N THR A 42 -0.90 13.19 -12.62
CA THR A 42 -0.67 12.90 -14.05
C THR A 42 -0.41 11.43 -14.27
N GLY A 43 0.37 10.78 -13.41
CA GLY A 43 0.63 9.34 -13.50
C GLY A 43 -0.63 8.48 -13.41
N TYR A 44 -1.61 8.86 -12.58
CA TYR A 44 -2.90 8.16 -12.48
C TYR A 44 -3.81 8.37 -13.69
N THR A 45 -3.64 9.45 -14.47
CA THR A 45 -4.65 9.92 -15.44
C THR A 45 -4.15 10.06 -16.89
N SER A 46 -2.85 9.97 -17.14
CA SER A 46 -2.29 10.24 -18.46
C SER A 46 -2.26 8.98 -19.33
N GLU A 47 -2.99 9.01 -20.44
CA GLU A 47 -2.88 7.97 -21.48
C GLU A 47 -1.45 7.83 -21.99
N VAL A 48 -0.73 8.93 -22.16
CA VAL A 48 0.68 8.92 -22.62
C VAL A 48 1.58 8.11 -21.67
N VAL A 49 1.33 8.17 -20.35
CA VAL A 49 2.08 7.35 -19.37
C VAL A 49 1.71 5.88 -19.51
N TRP A 50 0.43 5.56 -19.61
CA TRP A 50 -0.03 4.17 -19.68
C TRP A 50 0.25 3.50 -21.04
N ASP A 51 0.29 4.27 -22.12
CA ASP A 51 0.74 3.81 -23.43
C ASP A 51 2.26 3.54 -23.43
N ALA A 52 3.04 4.33 -22.69
CA ALA A 52 4.46 4.05 -22.48
C ALA A 52 4.68 2.75 -21.68
N MET A 53 3.88 2.52 -20.63
CA MET A 53 3.90 1.27 -19.86
C MET A 53 3.50 0.07 -20.74
N ARG A 54 2.45 0.22 -21.56
CA ARG A 54 2.04 -0.79 -22.55
C ARG A 54 3.16 -1.10 -23.55
N ALA A 55 3.82 -0.08 -24.09
CA ALA A 55 4.86 -0.25 -25.09
C ALA A 55 6.03 -1.12 -24.59
N VAL A 56 6.50 -0.93 -23.35
CA VAL A 56 7.57 -1.78 -22.79
C VAL A 56 7.11 -3.23 -22.56
N ARG A 57 5.82 -3.47 -22.30
CA ARG A 57 5.24 -4.83 -22.25
C ARG A 57 5.16 -5.45 -23.64
N ASP A 58 4.67 -4.71 -24.63
CA ASP A 58 4.55 -5.17 -26.01
C ASP A 58 5.92 -5.45 -26.65
N GLU A 59 6.97 -4.73 -26.25
CA GLU A 59 8.37 -5.01 -26.62
C GLU A 59 8.96 -6.25 -25.90
N GLY A 60 8.25 -6.84 -24.93
CA GLY A 60 8.67 -8.01 -24.18
C GLY A 60 9.69 -7.73 -23.07
N LEU A 61 9.87 -6.46 -22.67
CA LEU A 61 10.77 -6.07 -21.58
C LEU A 61 10.17 -6.38 -20.20
N VAL A 62 8.85 -6.50 -20.13
CA VAL A 62 8.09 -6.80 -18.91
C VAL A 62 6.92 -7.74 -19.24
N HIS A 63 6.55 -8.62 -18.31
CA HIS A 63 5.43 -9.54 -18.48
C HIS A 63 4.10 -8.96 -17.98
N SER A 64 4.14 -8.31 -16.82
CA SER A 64 2.97 -7.70 -16.19
C SER A 64 3.24 -6.24 -15.80
N LEU A 65 2.19 -5.45 -15.70
CA LEU A 65 2.25 -4.05 -15.30
C LEU A 65 1.45 -3.82 -14.02
N GLY A 66 1.76 -2.72 -13.35
CA GLY A 66 0.95 -2.33 -12.21
C GLY A 66 1.23 -0.95 -11.68
N ILE A 67 0.65 -0.65 -10.52
CA ILE A 67 0.77 0.64 -9.85
C ILE A 67 1.16 0.46 -8.38
N ALA A 68 2.01 1.34 -7.88
CA ALA A 68 2.44 1.37 -6.48
C ALA A 68 2.31 2.79 -5.91
N PRO A 69 1.11 3.19 -5.42
CA PRO A 69 0.88 4.49 -4.78
C PRO A 69 1.74 4.68 -3.52
N GLY A 70 2.10 5.94 -3.26
CA GLY A 70 2.90 6.35 -2.11
C GLY A 70 3.39 7.81 -2.24
N PRO A 71 4.23 8.30 -1.31
CA PRO A 71 5.01 7.54 -0.34
C PRO A 71 4.26 7.14 0.94
N ALA A 72 3.03 7.61 1.15
CA ALA A 72 2.22 7.32 2.34
C ALA A 72 0.79 6.87 1.95
N ASN A 73 -0.04 6.56 2.95
CA ASN A 73 -1.45 6.21 2.77
C ASN A 73 -2.27 7.32 2.09
N GLY A 74 -3.30 6.90 1.37
CA GLY A 74 -4.19 7.77 0.59
C GLY A 74 -4.28 7.30 -0.85
N PHE A 75 -4.41 8.25 -1.78
CA PHE A 75 -4.59 8.02 -3.21
C PHE A 75 -5.79 7.13 -3.54
N THR A 76 -6.73 6.96 -2.61
CA THR A 76 -7.82 5.99 -2.73
C THR A 76 -8.64 6.23 -4.00
N LEU A 77 -9.14 7.46 -4.20
CA LEU A 77 -9.91 7.79 -5.40
C LEU A 77 -9.06 7.78 -6.67
N ASP A 78 -7.77 8.13 -6.55
CA ASP A 78 -6.85 8.14 -7.69
C ASP A 78 -6.54 6.73 -8.18
N VAL A 79 -6.31 5.78 -7.27
CA VAL A 79 -6.12 4.36 -7.57
C VAL A 79 -7.38 3.79 -8.19
N ILE A 80 -8.55 3.98 -7.55
CA ILE A 80 -9.82 3.47 -8.08
C ILE A 80 -10.09 4.04 -9.48
N GLY A 81 -9.96 5.36 -9.67
CA GLY A 81 -10.13 5.99 -10.98
C GLY A 81 -9.12 5.51 -12.03
N CYS A 82 -7.89 5.20 -11.60
CA CYS A 82 -6.86 4.61 -12.47
C CYS A 82 -7.24 3.19 -12.91
N LEU A 83 -7.73 2.34 -11.99
CA LEU A 83 -8.22 0.99 -12.31
C LEU A 83 -9.44 1.04 -13.25
N GLU A 84 -10.36 1.99 -13.04
CA GLU A 84 -11.51 2.15 -13.94
C GLU A 84 -11.11 2.51 -15.37
N ARG A 85 -10.06 3.30 -15.52
CA ARG A 85 -9.62 3.81 -16.83
C ARG A 85 -8.63 2.89 -17.54
N PHE A 86 -7.76 2.24 -16.77
CA PHE A 86 -6.61 1.50 -17.28
C PHE A 86 -6.54 0.06 -16.76
N GLY A 87 -7.58 -0.46 -16.12
CA GLY A 87 -7.62 -1.81 -15.52
C GLY A 87 -7.22 -2.92 -16.50
N GLU A 88 -7.59 -2.82 -17.78
CA GLU A 88 -7.15 -3.78 -18.82
C GLU A 88 -5.63 -3.84 -19.04
N LEU A 89 -4.89 -2.84 -18.55
CA LEU A 89 -3.42 -2.80 -18.59
C LEU A 89 -2.78 -3.12 -17.26
N ILE A 90 -3.52 -3.08 -16.16
CA ILE A 90 -3.00 -3.18 -14.79
C ILE A 90 -3.24 -4.60 -14.31
N ASP A 91 -2.18 -5.36 -14.16
CA ASP A 91 -2.25 -6.71 -13.60
C ASP A 91 -2.10 -6.66 -12.06
N TRP A 92 -1.34 -5.68 -11.54
CA TRP A 92 -1.02 -5.59 -10.11
C TRP A 92 -1.23 -4.19 -9.51
N ALA A 93 -1.73 -4.13 -8.28
CA ALA A 93 -1.75 -2.92 -7.44
C ALA A 93 -1.04 -3.18 -6.10
N MET A 94 -0.03 -2.36 -5.78
CA MET A 94 0.68 -2.46 -4.50
C MET A 94 0.18 -1.40 -3.50
N VAL A 95 -0.58 -1.83 -2.49
CA VAL A 95 -1.21 -0.94 -1.49
C VAL A 95 -0.63 -1.18 -0.09
N ILE A 96 -0.67 -0.15 0.75
CA ILE A 96 -0.40 -0.31 2.18
C ILE A 96 -1.67 -0.87 2.81
N LEU A 97 -1.56 -2.06 3.42
CA LEU A 97 -2.65 -2.74 4.11
C LEU A 97 -2.06 -3.70 5.14
N ASN A 98 -2.54 -3.61 6.38
CA ASN A 98 -2.18 -4.51 7.47
C ASN A 98 -3.24 -4.44 8.58
N PRO A 99 -3.26 -5.37 9.55
CA PRO A 99 -4.31 -5.40 10.57
C PRO A 99 -4.39 -4.16 11.47
N LEU A 100 -3.35 -3.33 11.56
CA LEU A 100 -3.36 -2.10 12.37
C LEU A 100 -3.48 -0.83 11.52
N GLU A 101 -3.57 -1.01 10.21
CA GLU A 101 -3.79 0.03 9.22
C GLU A 101 -4.70 -0.47 8.08
N PRO A 102 -5.93 -0.97 8.38
CA PRO A 102 -6.88 -1.36 7.33
C PRO A 102 -7.28 -0.16 6.46
N TRP A 103 -7.44 1.01 7.08
CA TRP A 103 -7.79 2.25 6.39
C TRP A 103 -6.54 3.02 5.93
N PRO A 104 -6.51 3.56 4.70
CA PRO A 104 -7.56 3.55 3.69
C PRO A 104 -7.40 2.43 2.64
N GLY A 105 -6.38 1.58 2.74
CA GLY A 105 -6.04 0.59 1.71
C GLY A 105 -7.19 -0.35 1.35
N GLU A 106 -7.98 -0.75 2.37
CA GLU A 106 -9.16 -1.61 2.22
C GLU A 106 -10.21 -1.03 1.25
N LEU A 107 -10.32 0.30 1.14
CA LEU A 107 -11.27 0.98 0.25
C LEU A 107 -10.98 0.74 -1.24
N CYS A 108 -9.75 0.30 -1.59
CA CYS A 108 -9.37 0.01 -2.97
C CYS A 108 -9.66 -1.44 -3.38
N LEU A 109 -9.90 -2.36 -2.44
CA LEU A 109 -9.94 -3.81 -2.72
C LEU A 109 -11.10 -4.19 -3.64
N ALA A 110 -12.29 -3.63 -3.40
CA ALA A 110 -13.44 -3.90 -4.28
C ALA A 110 -13.21 -3.43 -5.73
N ALA A 111 -12.41 -2.37 -5.92
CA ALA A 111 -12.02 -1.91 -7.25
C ALA A 111 -10.99 -2.83 -7.90
N ALA A 112 -10.04 -3.34 -7.12
CA ALA A 112 -9.11 -4.34 -7.61
C ALA A 112 -9.84 -5.60 -8.10
N SER A 113 -10.73 -6.19 -7.27
CA SER A 113 -11.53 -7.35 -7.66
C SER A 113 -12.39 -7.10 -8.90
N ARG A 114 -13.06 -5.94 -8.99
CA ARG A 114 -13.94 -5.62 -10.13
C ARG A 114 -13.19 -5.53 -11.46
N HIS A 115 -11.92 -5.15 -11.41
CA HIS A 115 -11.09 -4.94 -12.58
C HIS A 115 -10.10 -6.08 -12.82
N ASP A 116 -10.26 -7.22 -12.11
CA ASP A 116 -9.40 -8.39 -12.20
C ASP A 116 -7.91 -8.06 -11.96
N VAL A 117 -7.65 -7.19 -10.96
CA VAL A 117 -6.31 -6.72 -10.59
C VAL A 117 -5.87 -7.40 -9.30
N ASP A 118 -4.74 -8.09 -9.32
CA ASP A 118 -4.15 -8.69 -8.13
C ASP A 118 -3.50 -7.62 -7.22
N VAL A 119 -3.56 -7.82 -5.91
CA VAL A 119 -3.06 -6.88 -4.91
C VAL A 119 -1.82 -7.43 -4.21
N ILE A 120 -0.79 -6.59 -4.15
CA ILE A 120 0.37 -6.76 -3.28
C ILE A 120 0.20 -5.85 -2.07
N THR A 121 0.16 -6.42 -0.86
CA THR A 121 0.17 -5.60 0.35
C THR A 121 1.60 -5.33 0.81
N ARG A 122 1.89 -4.07 1.17
CA ARG A 122 3.19 -3.66 1.72
C ARG A 122 3.01 -3.01 3.09
N VAL A 123 4.11 -2.91 3.85
CA VAL A 123 4.10 -2.43 5.25
C VAL A 123 3.22 -3.34 6.14
N VAL A 124 3.17 -4.63 5.79
CA VAL A 124 2.44 -5.66 6.53
C VAL A 124 2.98 -5.81 7.97
N ASP A 125 4.26 -5.50 8.15
CA ASP A 125 4.98 -5.53 9.43
C ASP A 125 4.68 -4.34 10.36
N TYR A 126 3.95 -3.33 9.88
CA TYR A 126 3.60 -2.09 10.60
C TYR A 126 4.82 -1.35 11.21
N GLY A 127 5.92 -1.29 10.46
CA GLY A 127 7.15 -0.63 10.92
C GLY A 127 7.94 -1.46 11.93
N GLY A 128 7.93 -2.78 11.76
CA GLY A 128 8.64 -3.76 12.55
C GLY A 128 7.88 -4.33 13.76
N MET A 129 6.67 -3.85 14.02
CA MET A 129 5.94 -4.22 15.24
C MET A 129 5.41 -5.65 15.22
N PHE A 130 4.95 -6.14 14.06
CA PHE A 130 4.49 -7.52 13.93
C PHE A 130 5.63 -8.55 14.01
N TRP A 131 6.89 -8.13 13.89
CA TRP A 131 8.05 -8.97 14.18
C TRP A 131 8.33 -9.17 15.67
N ASP A 132 7.59 -8.45 16.53
CA ASP A 132 7.78 -8.39 17.97
C ASP A 132 9.09 -7.73 18.44
N ASP A 133 9.83 -7.07 17.53
CA ASP A 133 11.08 -6.37 17.86
C ASP A 133 10.88 -4.94 18.36
N VAL A 134 9.77 -4.29 18.00
CA VAL A 134 9.47 -2.91 18.41
C VAL A 134 8.54 -2.94 19.61
N ARG A 135 8.99 -2.36 20.73
CA ARG A 135 8.30 -2.33 22.04
C ARG A 135 8.29 -0.92 22.66
N PRO A 136 7.46 -0.64 23.68
CA PRO A 136 7.53 0.63 24.40
C PRO A 136 8.95 0.90 24.91
N GLY A 137 9.46 2.09 24.62
CA GLY A 137 10.83 2.48 24.92
C GLY A 137 11.88 2.10 23.86
N HIS A 138 11.50 1.50 22.74
CA HIS A 138 12.41 1.22 21.62
C HIS A 138 13.05 2.50 21.09
N GLU A 139 14.38 2.49 20.99
CA GLU A 139 15.15 3.62 20.45
C GLU A 139 15.39 3.42 18.97
N PHE A 140 14.76 4.26 18.14
CA PHE A 140 15.02 4.29 16.71
C PHE A 140 16.31 5.05 16.38
N ALA A 141 16.99 4.64 15.31
CA ALA A 141 18.16 5.35 14.80
C ALA A 141 17.82 6.80 14.43
N ALA A 142 18.79 7.71 14.54
CA ALA A 142 18.57 9.16 14.39
C ALA A 142 17.96 9.63 13.05
N ARG A 143 18.02 8.80 12.00
CA ARG A 143 17.45 9.10 10.67
C ARG A 143 16.33 8.14 10.27
N ASP A 144 15.80 7.40 11.22
CA ASP A 144 14.71 6.47 10.99
C ASP A 144 13.41 7.23 10.68
N HIS A 145 12.78 6.90 9.57
CA HIS A 145 11.53 7.53 9.14
C HIS A 145 10.37 7.29 10.13
N ARG A 146 10.44 6.24 10.96
CA ARG A 146 9.45 5.95 12.00
C ARG A 146 9.40 7.04 13.08
N LEU A 147 10.43 7.87 13.18
CA LEU A 147 10.43 9.06 14.04
C LEU A 147 9.43 10.15 13.59
N TYR A 148 8.93 10.10 12.35
CA TYR A 148 7.88 11.00 11.87
C TYR A 148 6.46 10.55 12.23
N ARG A 149 6.30 9.34 12.78
CA ARG A 149 4.99 8.85 13.22
C ARG A 149 4.53 9.59 14.49
N PRO A 150 3.22 9.68 14.74
CA PRO A 150 2.70 10.36 15.93
C PRO A 150 3.31 9.81 17.23
N LYS A 151 3.58 10.68 18.19
CA LYS A 151 4.09 10.27 19.50
C LYS A 151 3.15 9.24 20.14
N GLY A 152 3.71 8.16 20.69
CA GLY A 152 2.93 7.08 21.33
C GLY A 152 2.37 6.04 20.37
N TRP A 153 2.73 6.09 19.08
CA TRP A 153 2.25 5.10 18.10
C TRP A 153 2.69 3.67 18.45
N VAL A 154 3.85 3.49 19.07
CA VAL A 154 4.33 2.17 19.52
C VAL A 154 3.45 1.63 20.64
N ASP A 155 3.21 2.42 21.68
CA ASP A 155 2.36 2.03 22.82
C ASP A 155 0.94 1.65 22.37
N ALA A 156 0.31 2.52 21.56
CA ALA A 156 -1.03 2.28 21.02
C ALA A 156 -1.07 1.07 20.07
N GLY A 157 -0.03 0.90 19.27
CA GLY A 157 0.10 -0.25 18.38
C GLY A 157 0.24 -1.56 19.14
N ILE A 158 1.04 -1.58 20.21
CA ILE A 158 1.22 -2.75 21.06
C ILE A 158 -0.06 -3.09 21.81
N GLU A 159 -0.80 -2.11 22.34
CA GLU A 159 -2.11 -2.37 22.96
C GLU A 159 -3.06 -3.10 22.01
N LYS A 160 -3.13 -2.68 20.75
CA LYS A 160 -3.91 -3.38 19.72
C LYS A 160 -3.32 -4.77 19.42
N LEU A 161 -2.00 -4.88 19.27
CA LEU A 161 -1.34 -6.16 18.97
C LEU A 161 -1.60 -7.21 20.07
N GLU A 162 -1.55 -6.83 21.34
CA GLU A 162 -1.87 -7.73 22.46
C GLU A 162 -3.32 -8.25 22.40
N ARG A 163 -4.26 -7.43 21.92
CA ARG A 163 -5.66 -7.86 21.67
C ARG A 163 -5.79 -8.82 20.48
N LEU A 164 -4.85 -8.78 19.53
CA LEU A 164 -4.81 -9.68 18.37
C LEU A 164 -4.16 -11.03 18.70
N ARG A 165 -3.26 -11.11 19.69
CA ARG A 165 -2.52 -12.34 20.05
C ARG A 165 -3.41 -13.56 20.29
N PRO A 166 -4.54 -13.48 21.01
CA PRO A 166 -5.40 -14.66 21.20
C PRO A 166 -5.89 -15.28 19.88
N VAL A 167 -6.06 -14.47 18.82
CA VAL A 167 -6.43 -14.99 17.49
C VAL A 167 -5.25 -15.73 16.86
N ALA A 168 -4.05 -15.17 16.91
CA ALA A 168 -2.84 -15.84 16.42
C ALA A 168 -2.59 -17.18 17.13
N GLU A 169 -2.71 -17.20 18.47
CA GLU A 169 -2.49 -18.38 19.31
C GLU A 169 -3.43 -19.54 18.97
N ARG A 170 -4.71 -19.26 18.67
CA ARG A 170 -5.69 -20.29 18.28
C ARG A 170 -5.26 -21.06 17.03
N HIS A 171 -4.55 -20.40 16.12
CA HIS A 171 -4.09 -20.96 14.85
C HIS A 171 -2.61 -21.34 14.86
N GLY A 172 -1.91 -21.19 16.00
CA GLY A 172 -0.47 -21.43 16.09
C GLY A 172 0.36 -20.47 15.23
N LEU A 173 -0.17 -19.30 14.90
CA LEU A 173 0.50 -18.29 14.10
C LEU A 173 1.38 -17.39 14.99
N THR A 174 2.46 -16.89 14.42
CA THR A 174 3.13 -15.71 14.98
C THR A 174 2.31 -14.45 14.70
N THR A 175 2.66 -13.32 15.32
CA THR A 175 2.02 -12.03 15.03
C THR A 175 2.20 -11.61 13.57
N MET A 176 3.38 -11.86 12.98
CA MET A 176 3.61 -11.60 11.55
C MET A 176 2.81 -12.57 10.67
N GLY A 177 2.75 -13.85 11.04
CA GLY A 177 1.92 -14.84 10.35
C GLY A 177 0.43 -14.46 10.38
N LEU A 178 -0.07 -13.96 11.51
CA LEU A 178 -1.43 -13.42 11.63
C LEU A 178 -1.65 -12.24 10.68
N ALA A 179 -0.69 -11.29 10.62
CA ALA A 179 -0.81 -10.13 9.74
C ALA A 179 -0.80 -10.51 8.26
N ALA A 180 0.05 -11.46 7.87
CA ALA A 180 0.06 -12.03 6.52
C ALA A 180 -1.28 -12.71 6.19
N GLN A 181 -1.77 -13.59 7.06
CA GLN A 181 -3.02 -14.31 6.87
C GLN A 181 -4.23 -13.37 6.78
N TRP A 182 -4.28 -12.32 7.60
CA TRP A 182 -5.35 -11.34 7.54
C TRP A 182 -5.36 -10.59 6.20
N CYS A 183 -4.18 -10.16 5.71
CA CYS A 183 -4.10 -9.54 4.39
C CYS A 183 -4.53 -10.49 3.26
N LEU A 184 -4.05 -11.75 3.28
CA LEU A 184 -4.36 -12.75 2.26
C LEU A 184 -5.81 -13.25 2.31
N ALA A 185 -6.53 -13.02 3.41
CA ALA A 185 -7.95 -13.36 3.53
C ALA A 185 -8.86 -12.46 2.67
N HIS A 186 -8.34 -11.35 2.14
CA HIS A 186 -9.06 -10.50 1.20
C HIS A 186 -8.87 -11.03 -0.22
N GLU A 187 -9.98 -11.26 -0.93
CA GLU A 187 -10.00 -11.90 -2.26
C GLU A 187 -8.97 -11.40 -3.29
N PRO A 188 -8.77 -10.09 -3.51
CA PRO A 188 -7.83 -9.64 -4.53
C PRO A 188 -6.37 -9.68 -4.04
N VAL A 189 -6.10 -9.99 -2.76
CA VAL A 189 -4.73 -9.98 -2.22
C VAL A 189 -4.03 -11.29 -2.53
N ALA A 190 -3.23 -11.28 -3.60
CA ALA A 190 -2.43 -12.43 -4.02
C ALA A 190 -1.02 -12.47 -3.40
N CYS A 191 -0.54 -11.36 -2.83
CA CYS A 191 0.83 -11.29 -2.29
C CYS A 191 0.96 -10.35 -1.08
N VAL A 192 1.80 -10.74 -0.12
CA VAL A 192 2.17 -9.94 1.06
C VAL A 192 3.68 -9.70 1.08
N VAL A 193 4.09 -8.45 1.26
CA VAL A 193 5.50 -8.04 1.27
C VAL A 193 5.80 -7.26 2.56
N PRO A 194 6.16 -7.95 3.64
CA PRO A 194 6.60 -7.30 4.87
C PRO A 194 8.03 -6.75 4.72
N THR A 195 8.34 -5.72 5.49
CA THR A 195 9.71 -5.20 5.61
C THR A 195 10.53 -6.12 6.50
N LEU A 196 11.61 -6.68 5.96
CA LEU A 196 12.61 -7.39 6.75
C LEU A 196 13.65 -6.37 7.24
N ILE A 197 13.60 -6.06 8.53
CA ILE A 197 14.53 -5.13 9.19
C ILE A 197 15.17 -5.83 10.38
N GLU A 198 16.48 -5.70 10.58
CA GLU A 198 17.13 -6.14 11.80
C GLU A 198 17.23 -4.94 12.76
N GLU A 199 16.37 -4.91 13.78
CA GLU A 199 16.45 -3.86 14.80
C GLU A 199 17.71 -4.05 15.67
N PRO A 200 18.28 -2.97 16.24
CA PRO A 200 19.32 -3.11 17.25
C PRO A 200 18.85 -3.99 18.42
N GLY A 201 19.43 -5.18 18.57
CA GLY A 201 19.02 -6.16 19.58
C GLY A 201 17.74 -6.94 19.26
N GLY A 202 17.18 -6.76 18.06
CA GLY A 202 16.06 -7.53 17.54
C GLY A 202 16.48 -8.82 16.85
N ARG A 203 15.52 -9.50 16.25
CA ARG A 203 15.73 -10.78 15.58
C ARG A 203 16.46 -10.63 14.23
N PRO A 204 17.36 -11.58 13.89
CA PRO A 204 18.01 -11.62 12.57
C PRO A 204 17.03 -11.71 11.41
N ILE A 205 17.40 -11.14 10.26
CA ILE A 205 16.59 -11.22 9.03
C ILE A 205 16.35 -12.68 8.61
N GLU A 206 17.31 -13.56 8.80
CA GLU A 206 17.22 -14.98 8.48
C GLU A 206 16.11 -15.68 9.27
N ASP A 207 15.97 -15.38 10.56
CA ASP A 207 14.93 -15.95 11.41
C ASP A 207 13.54 -15.47 10.99
N LYS A 208 13.43 -14.19 10.60
CA LYS A 208 12.19 -13.59 10.08
C LYS A 208 11.79 -14.22 8.74
N ARG A 209 12.76 -14.50 7.87
CA ARG A 209 12.51 -15.23 6.61
C ARG A 209 12.03 -16.65 6.88
N ALA A 210 12.66 -17.35 7.82
CA ALA A 210 12.24 -18.69 8.22
C ALA A 210 10.81 -18.70 8.78
N GLU A 211 10.44 -17.69 9.58
CA GLU A 211 9.08 -17.50 10.07
C GLU A 211 8.06 -17.27 8.95
N LEU A 212 8.35 -16.40 7.98
CA LEU A 212 7.45 -16.19 6.83
C LEU A 212 7.26 -17.47 6.03
N LEU A 213 8.34 -18.21 5.77
CA LEU A 213 8.28 -19.50 5.07
C LEU A 213 7.46 -20.55 5.83
N ALA A 214 7.34 -20.42 7.14
CA ALA A 214 6.53 -21.30 7.97
C ALA A 214 5.05 -20.86 8.06
N THR A 215 4.70 -19.67 7.56
CA THR A 215 3.30 -19.23 7.50
C THR A 215 2.53 -20.15 6.55
N PRO A 216 1.41 -20.76 6.99
CA PRO A 216 0.59 -21.62 6.14
C PRO A 216 0.11 -20.88 4.89
N ALA A 217 0.17 -21.56 3.74
CA ALA A 217 -0.36 -21.02 2.48
C ALA A 217 -1.90 -21.07 2.43
N GLU A 218 -2.52 -21.97 3.19
CA GLU A 218 -3.97 -22.01 3.36
C GLU A 218 -4.41 -20.92 4.34
N ILE A 219 -5.50 -20.21 4.00
CA ILE A 219 -6.08 -19.20 4.87
C ILE A 219 -6.75 -19.90 6.05
N LEU A 220 -6.24 -19.66 7.25
CA LEU A 220 -6.75 -20.25 8.49
C LEU A 220 -7.83 -19.39 9.16
N LEU A 221 -7.87 -18.09 8.87
CA LEU A 221 -8.82 -17.16 9.46
C LEU A 221 -10.18 -17.29 8.77
N ASP A 222 -11.24 -17.34 9.57
CA ASP A 222 -12.60 -17.21 9.05
C ASP A 222 -13.05 -15.74 8.95
N ASP A 223 -14.20 -15.51 8.31
CA ASP A 223 -14.76 -14.17 8.11
C ASP A 223 -15.01 -13.42 9.44
N GLU A 224 -15.35 -14.13 10.52
CA GLU A 224 -15.58 -13.53 11.83
C GLU A 224 -14.27 -13.03 12.43
N GLU A 225 -13.21 -13.83 12.35
CA GLU A 225 -11.88 -13.46 12.81
C GLU A 225 -11.31 -12.31 11.99
N VAL A 226 -11.47 -12.33 10.66
CA VAL A 226 -11.07 -11.21 9.79
C VAL A 226 -11.77 -9.91 10.22
N ALA A 227 -13.07 -9.96 10.48
CA ALA A 227 -13.85 -8.80 10.94
C ALA A 227 -13.44 -8.33 12.35
N VAL A 228 -13.17 -9.24 13.29
CA VAL A 228 -12.70 -8.91 14.64
C VAL A 228 -11.33 -8.24 14.58
N ILE A 229 -10.40 -8.79 13.80
CA ILE A 229 -9.05 -8.22 13.61
C ILE A 229 -9.17 -6.81 13.03
N ARG A 230 -9.98 -6.62 11.98
CA ARG A 230 -10.26 -5.30 11.40
C ARG A 230 -10.78 -4.34 12.47
N ALA A 231 -11.75 -4.74 13.27
CA ALA A 231 -12.35 -3.89 14.31
C ALA A 231 -11.35 -3.48 15.40
N ILE A 232 -10.45 -4.37 15.82
CA ILE A 232 -9.35 -4.06 16.75
C ILE A 232 -8.36 -3.07 16.10
N GLY A 233 -8.08 -3.32 14.83
CA GLY A 233 -7.16 -2.58 13.98
C GLY A 233 -7.55 -1.15 13.66
N ASP A 234 -8.84 -0.84 13.68
CA ASP A 234 -9.44 0.34 13.06
C ASP A 234 -8.63 1.63 13.32
N ASN A 235 -8.22 2.24 12.21
CA ASN A 235 -7.46 3.47 12.16
C ASN A 235 -8.15 4.56 11.31
N THR A 236 -9.43 4.35 10.99
CA THR A 236 -10.50 5.37 10.93
C THR A 236 -10.09 6.85 11.01
N GLY A 237 -9.59 7.51 9.95
CA GLY A 237 -9.34 8.96 10.00
C GLY A 237 -8.16 9.39 10.90
N SER A 238 -7.26 8.46 11.24
CA SER A 238 -6.13 8.73 12.15
C SER A 238 -5.04 9.66 11.58
N MET A 239 -5.03 9.87 10.27
CA MET A 239 -4.04 10.69 9.57
C MET A 239 -4.65 11.41 8.37
N ALA A 240 -4.05 12.53 7.96
CA ALA A 240 -4.36 13.13 6.67
C ALA A 240 -3.85 12.24 5.53
N LEU A 241 -4.72 11.98 4.56
CA LEU A 241 -4.40 11.14 3.40
C LEU A 241 -3.66 11.94 2.32
N LYS A 242 -2.85 11.22 1.53
CA LYS A 242 -2.27 11.71 0.28
C LYS A 242 -3.23 11.53 -0.90
N GLY A 243 -2.87 12.09 -2.05
CA GLY A 243 -3.70 12.06 -3.27
C GLY A 243 -4.86 13.04 -3.23
N ALA A 244 -5.91 12.76 -3.99
CA ALA A 244 -7.14 13.53 -3.95
C ALA A 244 -7.87 13.32 -2.62
N GLY A 245 -8.08 14.41 -1.87
CA GLY A 245 -8.72 14.31 -0.57
C GLY A 245 -9.35 15.61 -0.08
N PRO A 246 -10.20 15.51 0.95
CA PRO A 246 -10.92 16.65 1.51
C PRO A 246 -10.07 17.50 2.47
N ASP A 247 -8.85 17.08 2.78
CA ASP A 247 -7.89 17.75 3.68
C ASP A 247 -6.87 18.64 2.93
N HIS A 248 -7.01 18.80 1.62
CA HIS A 248 -6.17 19.68 0.81
C HIS A 248 -7.01 20.76 0.12
N GLU A 249 -6.59 22.01 0.27
CA GLU A 249 -7.12 23.17 -0.44
C GLU A 249 -6.01 23.89 -1.20
N GLY A 250 -6.35 24.50 -2.34
CA GLY A 250 -5.43 25.27 -3.17
C GLY A 250 -4.72 24.44 -4.25
N ASP A 251 -3.58 24.95 -4.72
CA ASP A 251 -2.89 24.40 -5.88
C ASP A 251 -2.44 22.93 -5.65
N PRO A 252 -2.51 22.09 -6.69
CA PRO A 252 -2.00 20.72 -6.63
C PRO A 252 -0.53 20.67 -6.22
N ARG A 253 -0.18 19.72 -5.36
CA ARG A 253 1.19 19.35 -5.02
C ARG A 253 1.50 17.95 -5.55
N PRO A 254 2.78 17.52 -5.57
CA PRO A 254 3.14 16.20 -6.08
C PRO A 254 2.42 15.03 -5.39
N ASP A 255 1.99 15.20 -4.14
CA ASP A 255 1.43 14.14 -3.29
C ASP A 255 0.01 14.42 -2.77
N ARG A 256 -0.63 15.52 -3.19
CA ARG A 256 -1.97 15.91 -2.71
C ARG A 256 -2.62 16.94 -3.64
N TRP A 257 -3.92 16.79 -3.87
CA TRP A 257 -4.72 17.69 -4.70
C TRP A 257 -6.19 17.65 -4.27
N THR A 258 -6.98 18.58 -4.80
CA THR A 258 -8.43 18.59 -4.58
C THR A 258 -9.12 17.48 -5.36
N ILE A 259 -10.25 17.00 -4.81
CA ILE A 259 -11.14 16.08 -5.52
C ILE A 259 -11.82 16.87 -6.65
N ASP A 260 -11.56 16.49 -7.89
CA ASP A 260 -12.22 17.09 -9.04
C ASP A 260 -13.56 16.40 -9.36
N ALA A 261 -14.27 16.89 -10.37
CA ALA A 261 -15.58 16.37 -10.74
C ALA A 261 -15.55 14.88 -11.13
N HIS A 262 -14.47 14.41 -11.74
CA HIS A 262 -14.33 13.00 -12.10
C HIS A 262 -14.12 12.13 -10.86
N LEU A 263 -13.22 12.53 -9.96
CA LEU A 263 -12.98 11.79 -8.72
C LEU A 263 -14.18 11.84 -7.76
N GLY A 264 -14.98 12.91 -7.79
CA GLY A 264 -16.27 12.95 -7.09
C GLY A 264 -17.28 11.94 -7.64
N GLU A 265 -17.29 11.72 -8.96
CA GLU A 265 -18.10 10.68 -9.60
C GLU A 265 -17.58 9.26 -9.29
N VAL A 266 -16.26 9.07 -9.24
CA VAL A 266 -15.64 7.83 -8.75
C VAL A 266 -16.11 7.56 -7.32
N ALA A 267 -15.95 8.52 -6.41
CA ALA A 267 -16.36 8.37 -5.00
C ALA A 267 -17.83 7.93 -4.89
N ARG A 268 -18.73 8.57 -5.65
CA ARG A 268 -20.16 8.24 -5.69
C ARG A 268 -20.43 6.82 -6.19
N ARG A 269 -19.76 6.36 -7.26
CA ARG A 269 -19.93 5.00 -7.81
C ARG A 269 -19.48 3.92 -6.85
N TRP A 270 -18.47 4.21 -6.03
CA TRP A 270 -17.89 3.29 -5.06
C TRP A 270 -18.45 3.45 -3.64
N GLY A 271 -19.46 4.30 -3.45
CA GLY A 271 -20.09 4.50 -2.14
C GLY A 271 -19.19 5.18 -1.11
N ILE A 272 -18.11 5.82 -1.56
CA ILE A 272 -17.17 6.56 -0.73
C ILE A 272 -17.72 7.99 -0.60
N GLU A 273 -17.99 8.41 0.64
CA GLU A 273 -18.30 9.79 0.95
C GLU A 273 -17.02 10.49 1.44
N PRO A 274 -16.39 11.36 0.64
CA PRO A 274 -15.04 11.85 0.95
C PRO A 274 -14.88 12.48 2.34
N ASP A 275 -15.84 13.31 2.78
CA ASP A 275 -15.79 13.95 4.10
C ASP A 275 -15.93 12.98 5.27
N ARG A 276 -16.56 11.81 5.06
CA ARG A 276 -16.73 10.77 6.07
C ARG A 276 -15.57 9.78 6.05
N ASP A 277 -15.20 9.34 4.85
CA ASP A 277 -14.35 8.17 4.65
C ASP A 277 -12.89 8.52 4.39
N LEU A 278 -12.56 9.74 3.94
CA LEU A 278 -11.20 10.13 3.54
C LEU A 278 -10.62 11.27 4.36
N ARG A 279 -11.41 11.85 5.26
CA ARG A 279 -11.02 13.00 6.09
C ARG A 279 -10.29 12.54 7.36
N GLN A 280 -9.22 13.25 7.71
CA GLN A 280 -8.61 13.11 9.03
C GLN A 280 -9.59 13.59 10.10
N LEU A 281 -9.88 12.72 11.07
CA LEU A 281 -10.59 13.13 12.27
C LEU A 281 -9.60 13.90 13.15
N THR A 282 -9.89 15.17 13.42
CA THR A 282 -9.17 15.88 14.46
C THR A 282 -9.47 15.17 15.77
N ALA A 283 -8.42 14.73 16.47
CA ALA A 283 -8.57 14.21 17.82
C ALA A 283 -9.34 15.27 18.62
N ALA A 284 -10.52 14.90 19.14
CA ALA A 284 -11.16 15.72 20.16
C ALA A 284 -10.09 15.96 21.22
N ARG A 285 -9.73 17.23 21.43
CA ARG A 285 -8.88 17.61 22.56
C ARG A 285 -9.65 17.27 23.83
N GLY A 286 -9.48 16.04 24.31
CA GLY A 286 -9.84 15.62 25.66
C GLY A 286 -8.79 16.12 26.64
#